data_AF-A0A455B2C6-F1
#
_entry.id   AF-A0A455B2C6-F1
#
_cell.length_a   1.000
_cell.length_b   1.000
_cell.length_c   1.000
_cell.angle_alpha   90.00
_cell.angle_beta   90.00
_cell.angle_gamma   90.00
#
_symmetry.space_group_name_H-M   'P 1'
#
loop_
_entity.id
_entity.type
_entity.pdbx_description
1 polymer ?
#
loop_
_entity_poly.entity_id
_entity_poly.type
_entity_poly.pdbx_seq_one_letter_code
_entity_poly.pdbx_strand_id
1 'polypeptide(L)'
;MELITILEKTVSPDRLELEAAQKFLERAAVENLPTFLVELSRVLANPGNSQVARVAAGLQIKNSLTSKDPDIKTQYQQRWLAIDANARREVKNYVLQTLGTETYRPSSASQCVAGIACAEIPVNQWPELIPQLVANVTNPNSTEHMKESTLEAIGYICQDIDPEQLQDKSNEILTAIIQGMRKEEPSNNVKLAATNALLNSLEFTKANFDKEVKVSLD
;
A
#
# COMPACT_ATOMS: atom_id res chain seq x y z
N MET A 1 -17.86 -16.85 15.22
CA MET A 1 -17.63 -15.44 15.64
C MET A 1 -17.03 -14.77 14.41
N GLU A 2 -17.76 -13.87 13.75
CA GLU A 2 -17.31 -13.28 12.49
C GLU A 2 -16.09 -12.39 12.74
N LEU A 3 -15.04 -12.52 11.91
CA LEU A 3 -13.80 -11.75 12.00
C LEU A 3 -14.05 -10.24 12.09
N ILE A 4 -15.10 -9.76 11.41
CA ILE A 4 -15.56 -8.37 11.40
C ILE A 4 -15.90 -7.88 12.82
N THR A 5 -16.68 -8.66 13.59
CA THR A 5 -17.04 -8.28 14.96
C THR A 5 -15.82 -8.14 15.87
N ILE A 6 -14.79 -8.97 15.66
CA ILE A 6 -13.55 -8.92 16.44
C ILE A 6 -12.73 -7.69 16.05
N LEU A 7 -12.65 -7.38 14.76
CA LEU A 7 -12.00 -6.18 14.25
C LEU A 7 -12.67 -4.91 14.79
N GLU A 8 -13.99 -4.85 14.85
CA GLU A 8 -14.73 -3.72 15.42
C GLU A 8 -14.48 -3.55 16.93
N LYS A 9 -14.22 -4.64 17.65
CA LYS A 9 -13.85 -4.58 19.06
C LYS A 9 -12.44 -4.04 19.32
N THR A 10 -11.59 -3.95 18.30
CA THR A 10 -10.24 -3.36 18.46
C THR A 10 -10.25 -1.85 18.71
N VAL A 11 -11.40 -1.19 18.50
CA VAL A 11 -11.61 0.23 18.83
C VAL A 11 -12.56 0.44 20.01
N SER A 12 -12.93 -0.64 20.73
CA SER A 12 -13.81 -0.54 21.90
C SER A 12 -13.11 0.29 23.00
N PRO A 13 -13.83 1.21 23.67
CA PRO A 13 -13.30 1.94 24.82
C PRO A 13 -13.15 1.04 26.06
N ASP A 14 -13.74 -0.16 26.06
CA ASP A 14 -13.54 -1.15 27.13
C ASP A 14 -12.20 -1.88 26.96
N ARG A 15 -11.33 -1.74 27.97
CA ARG A 15 -10.02 -2.38 28.00
C ARG A 15 -10.09 -3.91 27.91
N LEU A 16 -11.09 -4.54 28.53
CA LEU A 16 -11.22 -6.00 28.53
C LEU A 16 -11.60 -6.52 27.14
N GLU A 17 -12.50 -5.82 26.44
CA GLU A 17 -12.88 -6.18 25.08
C GLU A 17 -11.74 -5.97 24.08
N LEU A 18 -11.01 -4.87 24.22
CA LEU A 18 -9.85 -4.56 23.40
C LEU A 18 -8.73 -5.60 23.60
N GLU A 19 -8.39 -5.94 24.83
CA GLU A 19 -7.38 -6.98 25.13
C GLU A 19 -7.83 -8.36 24.61
N ALA A 20 -9.12 -8.69 24.71
CA ALA A 20 -9.65 -9.95 24.19
C ALA A 20 -9.58 -10.01 22.66
N ALA A 21 -9.92 -8.92 21.96
CA ALA A 21 -9.84 -8.83 20.51
C ALA A 21 -8.38 -8.93 20.03
N GLN A 22 -7.45 -8.22 20.68
CA GLN A 22 -6.02 -8.29 20.35
C GLN A 22 -5.45 -9.69 20.54
N LYS A 23 -5.73 -10.35 21.67
CA LYS A 23 -5.28 -11.74 21.93
C LYS A 23 -5.84 -12.72 20.90
N PHE A 24 -7.07 -12.52 20.44
CA PHE A 24 -7.65 -13.36 19.40
C PHE A 24 -6.90 -13.19 18.07
N LEU A 25 -6.66 -11.95 17.63
CA LEU A 25 -5.97 -11.64 16.38
C LEU A 25 -4.51 -12.14 16.40
N GLU A 26 -3.81 -11.98 17.53
CA GLU A 26 -2.45 -12.47 17.71
C GLU A 26 -2.40 -14.00 17.62
N ARG A 27 -3.33 -14.71 18.28
CA ARG A 27 -3.41 -16.17 18.18
C ARG A 27 -3.69 -16.63 16.74
N ALA A 28 -4.62 -15.97 16.05
CA ALA A 28 -4.94 -16.29 14.66
C ALA A 28 -3.73 -16.10 13.72
N ALA A 29 -2.94 -15.04 13.93
CA ALA A 29 -1.72 -14.79 13.18
C ALA A 29 -0.63 -15.85 13.43
N VAL A 30 -0.53 -16.39 14.64
CA VAL A 30 0.43 -17.45 14.99
C VAL A 30 -0.02 -18.83 14.49
N GLU A 31 -1.31 -19.12 14.54
CA GLU A 31 -1.86 -20.42 14.16
C GLU A 31 -1.84 -20.65 12.64
N ASN A 32 -2.31 -19.69 11.85
CA ASN A 32 -2.32 -19.78 10.39
C ASN A 32 -2.27 -18.40 9.73
N LEU A 33 -1.05 -17.84 9.67
CA LEU A 33 -0.80 -16.53 9.06
C LEU A 33 -1.31 -16.43 7.61
N PRO A 34 -1.08 -17.40 6.70
CA PRO A 34 -1.58 -17.30 5.32
C PRO A 34 -3.10 -17.11 5.23
N THR A 35 -3.87 -17.97 5.89
CA THR A 35 -5.34 -17.88 5.88
C THR A 35 -5.81 -16.60 6.57
N PHE A 36 -5.17 -16.22 7.67
CA PHE A 36 -5.49 -14.99 8.39
C PHE A 36 -5.32 -13.74 7.52
N LEU A 37 -4.22 -13.62 6.78
CA LEU A 37 -3.98 -12.48 5.88
C LEU A 37 -4.97 -12.44 4.72
N VAL A 38 -5.34 -13.60 4.16
CA VAL A 38 -6.38 -13.67 3.12
C VAL A 38 -7.72 -13.17 3.63
N GLU A 39 -8.17 -13.65 4.80
CA GLU A 39 -9.44 -13.22 5.40
C GLU A 39 -9.45 -11.72 5.74
N LEU A 40 -8.35 -11.18 6.28
CA LEU A 40 -8.22 -9.74 6.52
C LEU A 40 -8.28 -8.95 5.20
N SER A 41 -7.62 -9.42 4.15
CA SER A 41 -7.62 -8.73 2.85
C SER A 41 -9.01 -8.71 2.20
N ARG A 42 -9.81 -9.76 2.37
CA ARG A 42 -11.23 -9.81 1.96
C ARG A 42 -12.07 -8.80 2.72
N VAL A 43 -11.87 -8.68 4.03
CA VAL A 43 -12.56 -7.67 4.85
C VAL A 43 -12.22 -6.26 4.38
N LEU A 44 -10.95 -5.98 4.12
CA LEU A 44 -10.46 -4.69 3.64
C LEU A 44 -11.04 -4.34 2.24
N ALA A 45 -11.09 -5.31 1.33
CA ALA A 45 -11.52 -5.10 -0.05
C ALA A 45 -13.04 -4.94 -0.22
N ASN A 46 -13.85 -5.47 0.69
CA ASN A 46 -15.31 -5.37 0.59
C ASN A 46 -15.82 -3.98 1.03
N PRO A 47 -16.38 -3.16 0.12
CA PRO A 47 -16.89 -1.82 0.47
C PRO A 47 -18.16 -1.85 1.32
N GLY A 48 -18.86 -2.98 1.41
CA GLY A 48 -20.04 -3.16 2.25
C GLY A 48 -19.74 -3.32 3.75
N ASN A 49 -18.47 -3.53 4.11
CA ASN A 49 -18.06 -3.61 5.51
C ASN A 49 -17.97 -2.21 6.15
N SER A 50 -18.10 -2.16 7.48
CA SER A 50 -17.94 -0.91 8.24
C SER A 50 -16.53 -0.33 8.05
N GLN A 51 -16.43 1.00 8.06
CA GLN A 51 -15.14 1.70 7.98
C GLN A 51 -14.18 1.21 9.07
N VAL A 52 -14.69 1.00 10.29
CA VAL A 52 -13.91 0.52 11.43
C VAL A 52 -13.29 -0.84 11.14
N ALA A 53 -14.09 -1.80 10.63
CA ALA A 53 -13.59 -3.13 10.31
C ALA A 53 -12.54 -3.10 9.19
N ARG A 54 -12.74 -2.28 8.15
CA ARG A 54 -11.81 -2.15 7.02
C ARG A 54 -10.47 -1.54 7.47
N VAL A 55 -10.51 -0.45 8.25
CA VAL A 55 -9.30 0.19 8.80
C VAL A 55 -8.56 -0.76 9.74
N ALA A 56 -9.29 -1.44 10.63
CA ALA A 56 -8.70 -2.42 11.53
C ALA A 56 -8.05 -3.58 10.77
N ALA A 57 -8.69 -4.09 9.71
CA ALA A 57 -8.13 -5.14 8.87
C ALA A 57 -6.83 -4.70 8.18
N GLY A 58 -6.82 -3.52 7.57
CA GLY A 58 -5.62 -2.96 6.95
C GLY A 58 -4.48 -2.74 7.94
N LEU A 59 -4.80 -2.29 9.16
CA LEU A 59 -3.81 -2.14 10.22
C LEU A 59 -3.19 -3.49 10.63
N GLN A 60 -3.99 -4.56 10.74
CA GLN A 60 -3.47 -5.89 11.06
C GLN A 60 -2.57 -6.45 9.95
N ILE A 61 -2.95 -6.24 8.67
CA ILE A 61 -2.11 -6.62 7.52
C ILE A 61 -0.78 -5.86 7.58
N LYS A 62 -0.82 -4.53 7.73
CA LYS A 62 0.39 -3.70 7.84
C LYS A 62 1.30 -4.17 8.97
N ASN A 63 0.75 -4.35 10.17
CA ASN A 63 1.53 -4.76 11.36
C ASN A 63 2.14 -6.16 11.21
N SER A 64 1.60 -6.98 10.30
CA SER A 64 2.16 -8.30 9.98
C SER A 64 3.32 -8.25 8.98
N LEU A 65 3.48 -7.13 8.26
CA LEU A 65 4.44 -6.94 7.16
C LEU A 65 5.58 -5.99 7.48
N THR A 66 5.36 -4.99 8.35
CA THR A 66 6.35 -3.97 8.68
C THR A 66 6.38 -3.66 10.18
N SER A 67 7.51 -3.15 10.64
CA SER A 67 7.74 -2.67 12.00
C SER A 67 8.63 -1.43 11.97
N LYS A 68 8.58 -0.62 13.03
CA LYS A 68 9.53 0.49 13.22
C LYS A 68 10.94 -0.01 13.53
N ASP A 69 11.03 -1.22 14.07
CA ASP A 69 12.30 -1.90 14.33
C ASP A 69 12.79 -2.57 13.03
N PRO A 70 13.98 -2.20 12.51
CA PRO A 70 14.53 -2.76 11.28
C PRO A 70 14.73 -4.28 11.30
N ASP A 71 15.10 -4.84 12.45
CA ASP A 71 15.34 -6.28 12.59
C ASP A 71 14.01 -7.04 12.52
N ILE A 72 12.99 -6.52 13.20
CA ILE A 72 11.63 -7.09 13.15
C ILE A 72 11.03 -6.91 11.75
N LYS A 73 11.24 -5.76 11.09
CA LYS A 73 10.80 -5.51 9.70
C LYS A 73 11.35 -6.59 8.78
N THR A 74 12.65 -6.86 8.85
CA THR A 74 13.30 -7.89 8.02
C THR A 74 12.72 -9.28 8.30
N GLN A 75 12.50 -9.63 9.58
CA GLN A 75 11.87 -10.90 9.95
C GLN A 75 10.45 -11.04 9.38
N TYR A 76 9.64 -9.98 9.44
CA TYR A 76 8.27 -9.99 8.90
C TYR A 76 8.26 -10.11 7.37
N GLN A 77 9.18 -9.44 6.68
CA GLN A 77 9.34 -9.56 5.23
C GLN A 77 9.75 -10.99 4.82
N GLN A 78 10.71 -11.61 5.52
CA GLN A 78 11.10 -12.99 5.28
C GLN A 78 9.95 -13.97 5.56
N ARG A 79 9.21 -13.75 6.66
CA ARG A 79 8.02 -14.54 7.00
C ARG A 79 6.94 -14.41 5.93
N TRP A 80 6.72 -13.22 5.38
CA TRP A 80 5.82 -13.00 4.25
C TRP A 80 6.29 -13.77 3.02
N LEU A 81 7.55 -13.63 2.61
CA LEU A 81 8.10 -14.29 1.42
C LEU A 81 8.04 -15.83 1.51
N ALA A 82 8.08 -16.39 2.72
CA ALA A 82 7.94 -17.81 2.98
C ALA A 82 6.49 -18.35 2.85
N ILE A 83 5.48 -17.47 2.78
CA ILE A 83 4.09 -17.86 2.54
C ILE A 83 3.92 -18.37 1.10
N ASP A 84 3.03 -19.35 0.93
CA ASP A 84 2.62 -19.87 -0.38
C ASP A 84 2.28 -18.73 -1.36
N ALA A 85 2.81 -18.87 -2.58
CA ALA A 85 2.68 -17.84 -3.60
C ALA A 85 1.22 -17.58 -4.02
N ASN A 86 0.33 -18.57 -3.92
CA ASN A 86 -1.09 -18.39 -4.25
C ASN A 86 -1.80 -17.57 -3.18
N ALA A 87 -1.55 -17.87 -1.90
CA ALA A 87 -2.08 -17.07 -0.78
C ALA A 87 -1.61 -15.62 -0.86
N ARG A 88 -0.31 -15.40 -1.14
CA ARG A 88 0.22 -14.03 -1.35
C ARG A 88 -0.43 -13.35 -2.54
N ARG A 89 -0.61 -14.04 -3.66
CA ARG A 89 -1.28 -13.48 -4.86
C ARG A 89 -2.72 -13.06 -4.55
N GLU A 90 -3.46 -13.86 -3.78
CA GLU A 90 -4.82 -13.53 -3.38
C GLU A 90 -4.86 -12.25 -2.52
N VAL A 91 -4.00 -12.16 -1.50
CA VAL A 91 -3.87 -10.94 -0.67
C VAL A 91 -3.50 -9.73 -1.53
N LYS A 92 -2.51 -9.86 -2.41
CA LYS A 92 -2.07 -8.79 -3.34
C LYS A 92 -3.22 -8.28 -4.21
N ASN A 93 -4.04 -9.20 -4.75
CA ASN A 93 -5.19 -8.85 -5.56
C ASN A 93 -6.24 -8.07 -4.77
N TYR A 94 -6.61 -8.53 -3.58
CA TYR A 94 -7.60 -7.83 -2.74
C TYR A 94 -7.10 -6.45 -2.30
N VAL A 95 -5.85 -6.36 -1.87
CA VAL A 95 -5.25 -5.09 -1.46
C VAL A 95 -5.22 -4.08 -2.63
N LEU A 96 -4.83 -4.50 -3.84
CA LEU A 96 -4.86 -3.63 -5.02
C LEU A 96 -6.27 -3.24 -5.44
N GLN A 97 -7.23 -4.17 -5.40
CA GLN A 97 -8.65 -3.89 -5.71
C GLN A 97 -9.29 -2.93 -4.71
N THR A 98 -8.73 -2.80 -3.51
CA THR A 98 -9.24 -1.87 -2.50
C THR A 98 -8.96 -0.41 -2.87
N LEU A 99 -7.89 -0.13 -3.64
CA LEU A 99 -7.54 1.24 -4.05
C LEU A 99 -8.73 1.89 -4.77
N GLY A 100 -9.12 3.08 -4.32
CA GLY A 100 -10.27 3.83 -4.84
C GLY A 100 -11.65 3.41 -4.34
N THR A 101 -11.75 2.37 -3.51
CA THR A 101 -13.03 1.92 -2.89
C THR A 101 -13.21 2.39 -1.45
N GLU A 102 -12.18 3.01 -0.88
CA GLU A 102 -12.20 3.55 0.47
C GLU A 102 -12.77 4.97 0.45
N THR A 103 -13.72 5.23 1.35
CA THR A 103 -14.34 6.55 1.52
C THR A 103 -13.65 7.39 2.60
N TYR A 104 -12.66 6.82 3.27
CA TYR A 104 -11.95 7.40 4.39
C TYR A 104 -10.49 7.69 4.05
N ARG A 105 -9.91 8.62 4.80
CA ARG A 105 -8.50 9.02 4.67
C ARG A 105 -7.80 8.94 6.02
N PRO A 106 -6.51 8.54 6.06
CA PRO A 106 -5.69 8.04 4.95
C PRO A 106 -6.11 6.64 4.48
N SER A 107 -5.74 6.26 3.25
CA SER A 107 -6.03 4.90 2.73
C SER A 107 -5.32 3.83 3.54
N SER A 108 -6.07 2.78 3.93
CA SER A 108 -5.50 1.60 4.58
C SER A 108 -4.87 0.65 3.56
N ALA A 109 -5.45 0.57 2.36
CA ALA A 109 -4.90 -0.19 1.25
C ALA A 109 -3.51 0.29 0.85
N SER A 110 -3.29 1.61 0.74
CA SER A 110 -1.99 2.17 0.33
C SER A 110 -0.83 1.75 1.24
N GLN A 111 -1.08 1.67 2.56
CA GLN A 111 -0.09 1.19 3.52
C GLN A 111 0.18 -0.31 3.39
N CYS A 112 -0.87 -1.10 3.10
CA CYS A 112 -0.72 -2.54 2.86
C CYS A 112 0.09 -2.80 1.58
N VAL A 113 -0.20 -2.07 0.50
CA VAL A 113 0.55 -2.13 -0.76
C VAL A 113 2.03 -1.87 -0.49
N ALA A 114 2.37 -0.78 0.21
CA ALA A 114 3.75 -0.43 0.51
C ALA A 114 4.45 -1.50 1.36
N GLY A 115 3.77 -2.03 2.40
CA GLY A 115 4.32 -3.08 3.24
C GLY A 115 4.68 -4.36 2.45
N ILE A 116 3.80 -4.80 1.54
CA ILE A 116 4.06 -5.95 0.68
C ILE A 116 5.15 -5.62 -0.36
N ALA A 117 5.08 -4.43 -0.97
CA ALA A 117 6.05 -3.98 -1.96
C ALA A 117 7.48 -3.94 -1.41
N CYS A 118 7.65 -3.51 -0.15
CA CYS A 118 8.95 -3.52 0.53
C CYS A 118 9.55 -4.92 0.64
N ALA A 119 8.73 -5.96 0.72
CA ALA A 119 9.19 -7.34 0.75
C ALA A 119 9.42 -7.91 -0.66
N GLU A 120 8.53 -7.61 -1.62
CA GLU A 120 8.49 -8.30 -2.91
C GLU A 120 9.22 -7.60 -4.06
N ILE A 121 9.38 -6.27 -4.03
CA ILE A 121 10.11 -5.53 -5.07
C ILE A 121 11.59 -5.94 -5.12
N PRO A 122 12.34 -6.01 -4.00
CA PRO A 122 13.76 -6.37 -4.03
C PRO A 122 14.06 -7.77 -4.57
N VAL A 123 13.05 -8.66 -4.56
CA VAL A 123 13.14 -10.04 -5.06
C VAL A 123 12.32 -10.27 -6.33
N ASN A 124 11.83 -9.20 -6.97
CA ASN A 124 11.04 -9.25 -8.21
C ASN A 124 9.81 -10.20 -8.18
N GLN A 125 9.13 -10.32 -7.04
CA GLN A 125 7.97 -11.21 -6.89
C GLN A 125 6.61 -10.50 -7.13
N TRP A 126 6.64 -9.20 -7.40
CA TRP A 126 5.45 -8.42 -7.76
C TRP A 126 5.70 -7.48 -8.95
N PRO A 127 5.98 -8.01 -10.15
CA PRO A 127 6.27 -7.20 -11.34
C PRO A 127 5.06 -6.38 -11.81
N GLU A 128 3.83 -6.81 -11.52
CA GLU A 128 2.60 -6.16 -11.97
C GLU A 128 2.26 -4.88 -11.20
N LEU A 129 2.90 -4.67 -10.04
CA LEU A 129 2.55 -3.58 -9.12
C LEU A 129 2.71 -2.20 -9.76
N ILE A 130 3.91 -1.84 -10.20
CA ILE A 130 4.19 -0.50 -10.72
C ILE A 130 3.35 -0.20 -11.97
N PRO A 131 3.27 -1.07 -12.99
CA PRO A 131 2.39 -0.85 -14.14
C PRO A 131 0.93 -0.62 -13.75
N GLN A 132 0.41 -1.36 -12.76
CA GLN A 132 -0.96 -1.19 -12.28
C GLN A 132 -1.17 0.16 -11.60
N LEU A 133 -0.25 0.59 -10.73
CA LEU A 133 -0.34 1.91 -10.07
C LEU A 133 -0.26 3.03 -11.10
N VAL A 134 0.61 2.91 -12.11
CA VAL A 134 0.70 3.90 -13.20
C VAL A 134 -0.61 3.95 -13.98
N ALA A 135 -1.18 2.79 -14.35
CA ALA A 135 -2.45 2.73 -15.06
C ALA A 135 -3.59 3.38 -14.25
N ASN A 136 -3.64 3.15 -12.94
CA ASN A 136 -4.65 3.75 -12.06
C ASN A 136 -4.58 5.28 -12.04
N VAL A 137 -3.39 5.89 -12.11
CA VAL A 137 -3.24 7.36 -12.10
C VAL A 137 -3.43 7.98 -13.49
N THR A 138 -2.90 7.32 -14.52
CA THR A 138 -2.89 7.83 -15.90
C THR A 138 -4.19 7.61 -16.66
N ASN A 139 -5.02 6.66 -16.23
CA ASN A 139 -6.32 6.42 -16.84
C ASN A 139 -7.24 7.63 -16.64
N PRO A 140 -7.75 8.26 -17.72
CA PRO A 140 -8.62 9.43 -17.63
C PRO A 140 -9.97 9.14 -16.96
N ASN A 141 -10.40 7.87 -16.94
CA ASN A 141 -11.65 7.44 -16.31
C ASN A 141 -11.48 7.08 -14.82
N SER A 142 -10.27 7.17 -14.28
CA SER A 142 -10.04 6.92 -12.85
C SER A 142 -10.69 7.97 -11.98
N THR A 143 -11.36 7.53 -10.93
CA THR A 143 -11.96 8.40 -9.93
C THR A 143 -10.91 9.17 -9.13
N GLU A 144 -11.31 10.27 -8.50
CA GLU A 144 -10.45 11.02 -7.58
C GLU A 144 -9.85 10.10 -6.50
N HIS A 145 -10.69 9.29 -5.84
CA HIS A 145 -10.26 8.37 -4.79
C HIS A 145 -9.28 7.31 -5.31
N MET A 146 -9.46 6.81 -6.53
CA MET A 146 -8.54 5.87 -7.16
C MET A 146 -7.16 6.51 -7.34
N LYS A 147 -7.10 7.70 -7.94
CA LYS A 147 -5.84 8.42 -8.15
C LYS A 147 -5.16 8.76 -6.84
N GLU A 148 -5.89 9.30 -5.88
CA GLU A 148 -5.37 9.69 -4.57
C GLU A 148 -4.78 8.51 -3.81
N SER A 149 -5.56 7.44 -3.58
CA SER A 149 -5.07 6.25 -2.86
C SER A 149 -3.88 5.59 -3.57
N THR A 150 -3.89 5.57 -4.91
CA THR A 150 -2.77 5.06 -5.69
C THR A 150 -1.51 5.92 -5.49
N LEU A 151 -1.63 7.25 -5.51
CA LEU A 151 -0.51 8.15 -5.28
C LEU A 151 0.01 8.10 -3.84
N GLU A 152 -0.87 7.92 -2.85
CA GLU A 152 -0.47 7.63 -1.48
C GLU A 152 0.35 6.32 -1.42
N ALA A 153 -0.08 5.27 -2.13
CA ALA A 153 0.64 4.00 -2.18
C ALA A 153 2.02 4.17 -2.82
N ILE A 154 2.12 4.91 -3.93
CA ILE A 154 3.41 5.27 -4.55
C ILE A 154 4.27 6.04 -3.55
N GLY A 155 3.71 7.03 -2.85
CA GLY A 155 4.44 7.82 -1.87
C GLY A 155 5.02 6.99 -0.72
N TYR A 156 4.26 6.03 -0.18
CA TYR A 156 4.75 5.11 0.85
C TYR A 156 5.80 4.14 0.30
N ILE A 157 5.63 3.61 -0.92
CA ILE A 157 6.65 2.78 -1.59
C ILE A 157 7.97 3.55 -1.72
N CYS A 158 7.92 4.79 -2.20
CA CYS A 158 9.10 5.62 -2.41
C CYS A 158 9.80 5.97 -1.08
N GLN A 159 9.04 6.03 0.01
CA GLN A 159 9.56 6.34 1.34
C GLN A 159 10.22 5.14 2.03
N ASP A 160 9.62 3.95 1.89
CA ASP A 160 9.96 2.79 2.74
C ASP A 160 10.90 1.77 2.07
N ILE A 161 11.11 1.90 0.75
CA ILE A 161 12.00 1.04 -0.07
C ILE A 161 13.30 1.78 -0.37
N ASP A 162 14.39 1.02 -0.40
CA ASP A 162 15.70 1.53 -0.84
C ASP A 162 15.61 2.13 -2.26
N PRO A 163 16.02 3.40 -2.44
CA PRO A 163 16.04 4.08 -3.73
C PRO A 163 16.67 3.25 -4.86
N GLU A 164 17.71 2.46 -4.58
CA GLU A 164 18.40 1.63 -5.58
C GLU A 164 17.46 0.60 -6.23
N GLN A 165 16.49 0.08 -5.47
CA GLN A 165 15.53 -0.92 -5.95
C GLN A 165 14.44 -0.31 -6.85
N LEU A 166 14.31 1.02 -6.86
CA LEU A 166 13.30 1.76 -7.63
C LEU A 166 13.88 2.48 -8.86
N GLN A 167 15.21 2.53 -9.02
CA GLN A 167 15.87 3.23 -10.13
C GLN A 167 15.39 2.73 -11.51
N ASP A 168 15.29 1.41 -11.70
CA ASP A 168 14.86 0.84 -12.98
C ASP A 168 13.40 1.20 -13.34
N LYS A 169 12.58 1.49 -12.31
CA LYS A 169 11.15 1.82 -12.44
C LYS A 169 10.88 3.32 -12.29
N SER A 170 11.93 4.13 -12.20
CA SER A 170 11.82 5.56 -11.90
C SER A 170 10.98 6.33 -12.92
N ASN A 171 11.09 5.96 -14.21
CA ASN A 171 10.36 6.61 -15.30
C ASN A 171 8.84 6.41 -15.17
N GLU A 172 8.43 5.19 -14.88
CA GLU A 172 7.03 4.80 -14.70
C GLU A 172 6.45 5.51 -13.47
N ILE A 173 7.17 5.46 -12.35
CA ILE A 173 6.78 6.12 -11.10
C ILE A 173 6.65 7.64 -11.30
N LEU A 174 7.64 8.28 -11.92
CA LEU A 174 7.60 9.72 -12.22
C LEU A 174 6.45 10.08 -13.17
N THR A 175 6.16 9.25 -14.16
CA THR A 175 5.04 9.49 -15.09
C THR A 175 3.72 9.58 -14.33
N ALA A 176 3.47 8.66 -13.40
CA ALA A 176 2.28 8.70 -12.55
C ALA A 176 2.26 9.93 -11.63
N ILE A 177 3.38 10.23 -10.97
CA ILE A 177 3.50 11.38 -10.06
C ILE A 177 3.25 12.70 -10.80
N ILE A 178 3.96 12.93 -11.92
CA ILE A 178 3.82 14.15 -12.72
C ILE A 178 2.41 14.28 -13.27
N GLN A 179 1.79 13.17 -13.71
CA GLN A 179 0.39 13.16 -14.13
C GLN A 179 -0.57 13.66 -13.05
N GLY A 180 -0.37 13.24 -11.79
CA GLY A 180 -1.17 13.71 -10.66
C GLY A 180 -0.89 15.17 -10.25
N MET A 181 0.29 15.71 -10.58
CA MET A 181 0.67 17.10 -10.28
C MET A 181 0.26 18.11 -11.36
N ARG A 182 -0.23 17.65 -12.51
CA ARG A 182 -0.58 18.52 -13.64
C ARG A 182 -1.55 19.62 -13.23
N LYS A 183 -1.42 20.80 -13.83
CA LYS A 183 -2.30 21.94 -13.57
C LYS A 183 -3.76 21.58 -13.84
N GLU A 184 -3.98 20.76 -14.86
CA GLU A 184 -5.27 20.27 -15.34
C GLU A 184 -5.94 19.26 -14.40
N GLU A 185 -5.22 18.67 -13.45
CA GLU A 185 -5.82 17.74 -12.47
C GLU A 185 -6.82 18.51 -11.58
N PRO A 186 -8.11 18.15 -11.58
CA PRO A 186 -9.13 18.92 -10.86
C PRO A 186 -9.02 18.81 -9.34
N SER A 187 -8.59 17.65 -8.81
CA SER A 187 -8.55 17.45 -7.36
C SER A 187 -7.25 17.96 -6.73
N ASN A 188 -7.39 18.87 -5.77
CA ASN A 188 -6.27 19.32 -4.94
C ASN A 188 -5.73 18.19 -4.05
N ASN A 189 -6.57 17.21 -3.70
CA ASN A 189 -6.15 16.07 -2.89
C ASN A 189 -5.22 15.16 -3.67
N VAL A 190 -5.55 14.89 -4.94
CA VAL A 190 -4.69 14.16 -5.88
C VAL A 190 -3.37 14.90 -6.08
N LYS A 191 -3.42 16.23 -6.31
CA LYS A 191 -2.21 17.06 -6.43
C LYS A 191 -1.33 17.00 -5.18
N LEU A 192 -1.92 17.07 -3.99
CA LEU A 192 -1.19 16.98 -2.73
C LEU A 192 -0.53 15.62 -2.55
N ALA A 193 -1.28 14.52 -2.77
CA ALA A 193 -0.74 13.17 -2.70
C ALA A 193 0.40 12.96 -3.72
N ALA A 194 0.25 13.46 -4.95
CA ALA A 194 1.29 13.40 -5.97
C ALA A 194 2.53 14.21 -5.59
N THR A 195 2.35 15.42 -5.04
CA THR A 195 3.47 16.28 -4.62
C THR A 195 4.25 15.65 -3.45
N ASN A 196 3.54 15.03 -2.50
CA ASN A 196 4.18 14.29 -1.40
C ASN A 196 4.93 13.06 -1.93
N ALA A 197 4.35 12.33 -2.90
CA ALA A 197 5.03 11.22 -3.56
C ALA A 197 6.28 11.68 -4.33
N LEU A 198 6.24 12.85 -4.98
CA LEU A 198 7.40 13.43 -5.66
C LEU A 198 8.55 13.64 -4.68
N LEU A 199 8.29 14.24 -3.52
CA LEU A 199 9.30 14.51 -2.49
C LEU A 199 10.05 13.23 -2.09
N ASN A 200 9.31 12.14 -1.88
CA ASN A 200 9.88 10.84 -1.53
C ASN A 200 10.62 10.16 -2.70
N SER A 201 10.35 10.55 -3.95
CA SER A 201 10.95 9.96 -5.15
C SER A 201 12.25 10.63 -5.60
N LEU A 202 12.62 11.77 -5.02
CA LEU A 202 13.77 12.56 -5.47
C LEU A 202 15.11 11.79 -5.35
N GLU A 203 15.22 10.85 -4.43
CA GLU A 203 16.46 10.12 -4.16
C GLU A 203 16.88 9.18 -5.31
N PHE A 204 15.93 8.59 -6.03
CA PHE A 204 16.19 7.65 -7.13
C PHE A 204 15.91 8.22 -8.52
N THR A 205 15.58 9.50 -8.63
CA THR A 205 15.21 10.14 -9.90
C THR A 205 16.31 11.00 -10.51
N LYS A 206 17.51 11.02 -9.89
CA LYS A 206 18.70 11.75 -10.34
C LYS A 206 18.98 11.58 -11.85
N ALA A 207 18.98 10.35 -12.34
CA ALA A 207 19.25 10.04 -13.75
C ALA A 207 18.21 10.62 -14.73
N ASN A 208 16.99 10.93 -14.27
CA ASN A 208 15.95 11.52 -15.11
C ASN A 208 16.09 13.04 -15.19
N PHE A 209 16.42 13.69 -14.07
CA PHE A 209 16.73 15.13 -14.05
C PHE A 209 18.04 15.45 -14.78
N ASP A 210 19.03 14.58 -14.72
CA ASP A 210 20.29 14.76 -15.45
C ASP A 210 20.12 14.61 -16.99
N LYS A 211 19.07 13.91 -17.45
CA LYS A 211 18.77 13.73 -18.89
C LYS A 211 18.14 14.98 -19.53
N GLU A 212 17.38 15.79 -18.80
CA GLU A 212 16.74 17.01 -19.33
C GLU A 212 17.72 18.17 -19.58
N VAL A 213 18.93 18.17 -19.02
CA VAL A 213 19.91 19.25 -19.27
C VAL A 213 20.52 19.18 -20.68
N LYS A 214 20.23 18.13 -21.46
CA LYS A 214 20.54 18.06 -22.90
C LYS A 214 19.35 18.44 -23.77
N VAL A 215 18.70 19.56 -23.49
CA VAL A 215 17.95 20.27 -24.53
C VAL A 215 18.98 20.95 -25.42
N SER A 216 19.25 20.34 -26.57
CA SER A 216 20.00 20.94 -27.66
C SER A 216 19.35 22.30 -27.98
N LEU A 217 20.09 23.37 -27.71
CA LEU A 217 19.87 24.68 -28.31
C LEU A 217 20.34 24.58 -29.76
N ASP A 218 19.50 24.03 -30.63
CA ASP A 218 19.62 24.18 -32.09
C ASP A 218 18.35 24.86 -32.62
#